data_AF-A0A850HT44-F1
#
_entry.id   AF-A0A850HT44-F1
#
_cell.length_a   1.000
_cell.length_b   1.000
_cell.length_c   1.000
_cell.angle_alpha   90.00
_cell.angle_beta   90.00
_cell.angle_gamma   90.00
#
_symmetry.space_group_name_H-M   'P 1'
#
loop_
_entity.id
_entity.type
_entity.pdbx_description
1 polymer ?
#
loop_
_entity_poly.entity_id
_entity_poly.type
_entity_poly.pdbx_seq_one_letter_code
_entity_poly.pdbx_strand_id
1 'polypeptide(L)'
;MSGGPSRRRREGRQAFYRGGDPDVHNPYSPGTYEASDWRDGWREAKKDDDIVIQQERQAEFEDIYKVIEFARLYNLAKEQGLIT
;
A
#
# COMPACT_ATOMS: atom_id res chain seq x y z
N MET A 1 5.90 -19.12 -26.73
CA MET A 1 4.48 -18.73 -26.65
C MET A 1 4.35 -17.65 -25.59
N SER A 2 4.16 -16.38 -25.97
CA SER A 2 3.76 -15.35 -25.01
C SER A 2 2.33 -15.66 -24.58
N GLY A 3 2.12 -16.00 -23.30
CA GLY A 3 0.77 -16.24 -22.80
C GLY A 3 -0.06 -14.96 -22.84
N GLY A 4 -1.39 -15.08 -22.80
CA GLY A 4 -2.32 -13.94 -22.99
C GLY A 4 -2.20 -12.81 -21.95
N PRO A 5 -2.90 -11.67 -22.17
CA PRO A 5 -2.77 -10.44 -21.36
C PRO A 5 -2.90 -10.67 -19.85
N SER A 6 -3.87 -11.47 -19.41
CA SER A 6 -4.09 -11.77 -17.99
C SER A 6 -2.90 -12.47 -17.33
N ARG A 7 -2.20 -13.35 -18.07
CA ARG A 7 -1.00 -14.01 -17.57
C ARG A 7 0.14 -13.02 -17.42
N ARG A 8 0.34 -12.14 -18.40
CA ARG A 8 1.40 -11.11 -18.37
C ARG A 8 1.21 -10.12 -17.22
N ARG A 9 -0.02 -9.65 -16.99
CA ARG A 9 -0.37 -8.83 -15.82
C ARG A 9 -0.07 -9.55 -14.52
N ARG A 10 -0.44 -10.83 -14.41
CA ARG A 10 -0.14 -11.65 -13.22
C ARG A 10 1.37 -11.77 -12.97
N GLU A 11 2.16 -11.99 -14.02
CA GLU A 11 3.63 -12.02 -13.94
C GLU A 11 4.20 -10.68 -13.45
N GLY A 12 3.68 -9.56 -13.94
CA GLY A 12 4.03 -8.22 -13.48
C GLY A 12 3.71 -7.99 -12.00
N ARG A 13 2.50 -8.38 -11.56
CA ARG A 13 2.10 -8.34 -10.15
C ARG A 13 3.05 -9.15 -9.26
N GLN A 14 3.44 -10.34 -9.70
CA GLN A 14 4.40 -11.18 -8.94
C GLN A 14 5.79 -10.57 -8.87
N ALA A 15 6.24 -9.88 -9.92
CA ALA A 15 7.53 -9.23 -9.94
C ALA A 15 7.62 -8.06 -8.95
N PHE A 16 6.53 -7.30 -8.76
CA PHE A 16 6.44 -6.26 -7.74
C PHE A 16 6.76 -6.82 -6.34
N TYR A 17 6.06 -7.89 -5.92
CA TYR A 17 6.26 -8.51 -4.61
C TYR A 17 7.63 -9.19 -4.43
N ARG A 18 8.40 -9.36 -5.51
CA ARG A 18 9.79 -9.86 -5.45
C ARG A 18 10.83 -8.73 -5.44
N GLY A 19 10.40 -7.47 -5.40
CA GLY A 19 11.29 -6.31 -5.45
C GLY A 19 11.83 -5.99 -6.85
N GLY A 20 11.17 -6.47 -7.91
CA GLY A 20 11.59 -6.18 -9.28
C GLY A 20 11.27 -4.74 -9.69
N ASP A 21 12.23 -4.04 -10.29
CA ASP A 21 12.00 -2.77 -11.00
C ASP A 21 11.32 -3.05 -12.36
N PRO A 22 10.22 -2.36 -12.71
CA PRO A 22 9.44 -2.65 -13.90
C PRO A 22 10.08 -2.23 -15.23
N ASP A 23 11.11 -1.39 -15.19
CA ASP A 23 11.88 -0.99 -16.38
C ASP A 23 13.14 -1.83 -16.57
N VAL A 24 13.55 -2.58 -15.54
CA VAL A 24 14.71 -3.48 -15.59
C VAL A 24 14.30 -4.95 -15.75
N HIS A 25 13.25 -5.39 -15.05
CA HIS A 25 12.88 -6.80 -14.92
C HIS A 25 11.75 -7.25 -15.87
N ASN A 26 11.24 -6.34 -16.69
CA ASN A 26 10.23 -6.69 -17.69
C ASN A 26 10.85 -7.60 -18.76
N PRO A 27 10.38 -8.85 -18.92
CA PRO A 27 10.98 -9.80 -19.84
C PRO A 27 10.60 -9.54 -21.31
N TYR A 28 9.68 -8.62 -21.57
CA TYR A 28 9.16 -8.31 -22.90
C TYR A 28 9.89 -7.11 -23.49
N SER A 29 10.04 -7.11 -24.82
CA SER A 29 10.72 -6.02 -25.54
C SER A 29 10.04 -4.66 -25.26
N PRO A 30 10.80 -3.60 -25.00
CA PRO A 30 10.24 -2.27 -24.79
C PRO A 30 9.34 -1.82 -25.94
N GLY A 31 8.24 -1.12 -25.62
CA GLY A 31 7.30 -0.61 -26.62
C GLY A 31 6.28 -1.63 -27.15
N THR A 32 6.32 -2.88 -26.68
CA THR A 32 5.34 -3.91 -27.04
C THR A 32 4.11 -3.87 -26.13
N TYR A 33 2.98 -4.40 -26.63
CA TYR A 33 1.78 -4.55 -25.81
C TYR A 33 2.01 -5.56 -24.68
N GLU A 34 2.87 -6.56 -24.87
CA GLU A 34 3.24 -7.49 -23.80
C GLU A 34 3.98 -6.79 -22.66
N ALA A 35 4.91 -5.90 -23.00
CA ALA A 35 5.60 -5.07 -22.01
C ALA A 35 4.63 -4.15 -21.27
N SER A 36 3.62 -3.61 -21.97
CA SER A 36 2.55 -2.81 -21.34
C SER A 36 1.72 -3.62 -20.37
N ASP A 37 1.19 -4.78 -20.80
CA ASP A 37 0.37 -5.65 -19.94
C ASP A 37 1.14 -6.05 -18.66
N TRP A 38 2.42 -6.39 -18.79
CA TRP A 38 3.24 -6.74 -17.64
C TRP A 38 3.43 -5.54 -16.70
N ARG A 39 3.74 -4.35 -17.23
CA ARG A 39 3.89 -3.12 -16.44
C ARG A 39 2.60 -2.72 -15.73
N ASP A 40 1.46 -2.91 -16.39
CA ASP A 40 0.15 -2.61 -15.80
C ASP A 40 -0.08 -3.46 -14.55
N GLY A 41 0.20 -4.76 -14.62
CA GLY A 41 0.08 -5.65 -13.47
C GLY A 41 1.05 -5.30 -12.32
N TRP A 42 2.27 -4.86 -12.65
CA TRP A 42 3.23 -4.37 -11.66
C TRP A 42 2.74 -3.09 -10.97
N ARG A 43 2.24 -2.12 -11.74
CA ARG A 43 1.73 -0.83 -11.21
C ARG A 43 0.48 -1.01 -10.36
N GLU A 44 -0.41 -1.92 -10.77
CA GLU A 44 -1.59 -2.28 -10.00
C GLU A 44 -1.19 -2.83 -8.62
N ALA A 45 -0.22 -3.76 -8.59
CA ALA A 45 0.30 -4.31 -7.34
C ALA A 45 0.90 -3.24 -6.43
N LYS A 46 1.70 -2.33 -7.00
CA LYS A 46 2.26 -1.19 -6.26
C LYS A 46 1.17 -0.31 -5.66
N LYS A 47 0.13 0.00 -6.44
CA LYS A 47 -0.99 0.83 -5.98
C LYS A 47 -1.78 0.15 -4.86
N ASP A 48 -2.03 -1.15 -4.98
CA ASP A 48 -2.70 -1.95 -3.94
C ASP A 48 -1.90 -1.89 -2.63
N ASP A 49 -0.57 -2.07 -2.70
CA ASP A 49 0.34 -2.00 -1.55
C ASP A 49 0.43 -0.60 -0.93
N ASP A 50 0.53 0.44 -1.76
CA ASP A 50 0.50 1.84 -1.32
C ASP A 50 -0.80 2.14 -0.53
N ILE A 51 -1.96 1.59 -0.96
CA ILE A 51 -3.24 1.75 -0.25
C ILE A 51 -3.20 1.08 1.13
N VAL A 52 -2.68 -0.14 1.23
CA VAL A 52 -2.55 -0.86 2.51
C VAL A 52 -1.66 -0.09 3.48
N ILE A 53 -0.50 0.39 3.01
CA ILE A 53 0.42 1.20 3.84
C ILE A 53 -0.25 2.48 4.34
N GLN A 54 -1.05 3.16 3.52
CA GLN A 54 -1.78 4.36 3.96
C GLN A 54 -2.86 4.03 4.99
N GLN A 55 -3.55 2.90 4.84
CA GLN A 55 -4.55 2.46 5.82
C GLN A 55 -3.91 2.10 7.16
N GLU A 56 -2.78 1.40 7.16
CA GLU A 56 -2.03 1.07 8.38
C GLU A 56 -1.55 2.34 9.09
N ARG A 57 -0.98 3.30 8.35
CA ARG A 57 -0.58 4.60 8.92
C ARG A 57 -1.76 5.36 9.52
N GLN A 58 -2.90 5.40 8.84
CA GLN A 58 -4.09 6.08 9.34
C GLN A 58 -4.58 5.45 10.65
N ALA A 59 -4.57 4.12 10.74
CA ALA A 59 -4.94 3.40 11.96
C ALA A 59 -3.98 3.72 13.13
N GLU A 60 -2.67 3.74 12.87
CA GLU A 60 -1.69 4.14 13.88
C GLU A 60 -1.91 5.58 14.38
N PHE A 61 -2.18 6.53 13.47
CA PHE A 61 -2.49 7.91 13.83
C PHE A 61 -3.77 8.01 14.68
N GLU A 62 -4.82 7.27 14.34
CA GLU A 62 -6.07 7.25 15.10
C GLU A 62 -5.87 6.71 16.51
N ASP A 63 -5.05 5.68 16.68
CA ASP A 63 -4.77 5.13 18.01
C ASP A 63 -3.94 6.08 18.87
N ILE A 64 -2.95 6.75 18.30
CA ILE A 64 -2.20 7.82 18.99
C ILE A 64 -3.16 8.94 19.39
N TYR A 65 -4.05 9.37 18.49
CA TYR A 65 -5.02 10.41 18.77
C TYR A 65 -5.96 10.04 19.93
N LYS A 66 -6.47 8.80 19.97
CA LYS A 66 -7.30 8.31 21.08
C LYS A 66 -6.57 8.36 22.41
N VAL A 67 -5.29 7.99 22.46
CA VAL A 67 -4.48 8.06 23.68
C VAL A 67 -4.30 9.49 24.16
N ILE A 68 -3.99 10.42 23.24
CA ILE A 68 -3.83 11.84 23.56
C ILE A 68 -5.16 12.43 24.06
N GLU A 69 -6.26 12.15 23.37
CA GLU A 69 -7.58 12.67 23.73
C GLU A 69 -8.04 12.08 25.08
N PHE A 70 -7.79 10.80 25.34
CA PHE A 70 -8.04 10.21 26.65
C PHE A 70 -7.25 10.91 27.76
N ALA A 71 -5.95 11.15 27.56
CA ALA A 71 -5.13 11.86 28.55
C ALA A 71 -5.62 13.29 28.80
N ARG A 72 -6.03 13.99 27.73
CA ARG A 72 -6.62 15.33 27.81
C ARG A 72 -7.92 15.32 28.63
N LEU A 73 -8.84 14.40 28.33
CA LEU A 73 -10.11 14.28 29.04
C LEU A 73 -9.91 13.84 30.50
N TYR A 74 -8.97 12.92 30.77
CA TYR A 74 -8.61 12.50 32.12
C TYR A 74 -8.11 13.69 32.96
N ASN A 75 -7.19 14.49 32.42
CA ASN A 75 -6.68 15.68 33.11
C ASN A 75 -7.79 16.70 33.35
N LEU A 76 -8.65 16.97 32.37
CA LEU A 76 -9.80 17.86 32.52
C LEU A 76 -10.76 17.38 33.61
N ALA A 77 -11.06 16.09 33.65
CA ALA A 77 -11.92 15.50 34.68
C ALA A 77 -11.30 15.62 36.08
N LYS A 78 -9.97 15.46 36.18
CA LYS A 78 -9.23 15.64 37.44
C LYS A 78 -9.25 17.11 37.90
N GLU A 79 -9.03 18.07 36.99
CA GLU A 79 -9.11 19.51 37.28
C GLU A 79 -10.51 19.93 37.75
N GLN A 80 -11.55 19.29 37.21
CA GLN A 80 -12.94 19.52 37.62
C GLN A 80 -13.35 18.74 38.88
N GLY A 81 -12.47 17.92 39.46
CA GLY A 81 -12.76 17.11 40.64
C GLY A 81 -13.75 15.96 40.41
N LEU A 82 -13.98 15.58 39.15
CA LEU A 82 -14.86 14.46 38.78
C LEU A 82 -14.21 13.11 39.06
N ILE A 83 -12.87 13.07 39.08
CA ILE A 83 -12.04 11.89 39.37
C ILE A 83 -10.85 12.29 40.25
N THR A 84 -10.16 11.30 40.84
CA THR A 84 -9.01 11.49 41.76
C THR A 84 -7.68 11.14 41.11
#